data_AF-A0AAD8H892-F1
#
_entry.id   AF-A0AAD8H892-F1
#
_cell.length_a   1.000
_cell.length_b   1.000
_cell.length_c   1.000
_cell.angle_alpha   90.00
_cell.angle_beta   90.00
_cell.angle_gamma   90.00
#
_symmetry.space_group_name_H-M   'P 1'
#
loop_
_entity.id
_entity.type
_entity.pdbx_description
1 polymer ?
#
loop_
_entity_poly.entity_id
_entity_poly.type
_entity_poly.pdbx_seq_one_letter_code
_entity_poly.pdbx_strand_id
1 'polypeptide(L)'
;METKGGKKKSSSSIFYEAPLGYSIEDISFLTSCTTLIRHICSLHGSHPEILQGRGLRSLSKSQLREILGPAECTIVDSLSNELVDSYVLSESSLFVYPYKIIIRTCGTTKLLLSIPLKLELANAISLSVRSVKYTCGSFIFAGAQTFPHRSFYEEVAVLDSNFASLV
;
A
#
# COMPACT_ATOMS: atom_id res chain seq x y z
N MET A 1 -39.33 -36.22 5.81
CA MET A 1 -38.93 -36.24 4.39
C MET A 1 -38.74 -34.79 3.96
N GLU A 2 -37.54 -34.25 4.12
CA GLU A 2 -36.43 -34.32 3.13
C GLU A 2 -36.80 -33.56 1.84
N THR A 3 -36.44 -32.28 1.73
CA THR A 3 -35.16 -31.64 1.33
C THR A 3 -34.93 -31.53 -0.19
N LYS A 4 -34.34 -30.36 -0.55
CA LYS A 4 -33.50 -29.98 -1.72
C LYS A 4 -34.14 -28.87 -2.58
N GLY A 5 -33.46 -27.78 -2.96
CA GLY A 5 -32.08 -27.36 -2.72
C GLY A 5 -31.65 -26.29 -3.75
N GLY A 6 -30.69 -25.44 -3.36
CA GLY A 6 -29.87 -24.61 -4.27
C GLY A 6 -30.29 -23.13 -4.39
N LYS A 7 -29.44 -22.12 -4.22
CA LYS A 7 -27.97 -22.10 -4.13
C LYS A 7 -27.55 -20.80 -3.40
N LYS A 8 -26.84 -20.93 -2.27
CA LYS A 8 -26.11 -19.82 -1.64
C LYS A 8 -25.06 -19.33 -2.64
N LYS A 9 -25.08 -18.04 -3.02
CA LYS A 9 -23.89 -17.40 -3.61
C LYS A 9 -22.97 -17.03 -2.45
N SER A 10 -21.98 -17.89 -2.22
CA SER A 10 -20.82 -17.61 -1.37
C SER A 10 -19.95 -16.60 -2.12
N SER A 11 -19.90 -15.35 -1.63
CA SER A 11 -18.93 -14.37 -2.09
C SER A 11 -17.62 -14.65 -1.38
N SER A 12 -16.75 -15.44 -2.01
CA SER A 12 -15.40 -15.71 -1.53
C SER A 12 -14.53 -14.48 -1.79
N SER A 13 -14.23 -13.72 -0.74
CA SER A 13 -13.11 -12.79 -0.73
C SER A 13 -11.81 -13.57 -0.95
N ILE A 14 -10.99 -13.15 -1.92
CA ILE A 14 -9.66 -13.74 -2.12
C ILE A 14 -8.75 -13.11 -1.07
N PHE A 15 -8.52 -13.83 0.01
CA PHE A 15 -7.48 -13.52 0.97
C PHE A 15 -6.22 -14.26 0.55
N TYR A 16 -5.17 -13.52 0.23
CA TYR A 16 -3.83 -14.09 0.17
C TYR A 16 -3.08 -13.67 1.42
N GLU A 17 -3.02 -14.58 2.38
CA GLU A 17 -2.03 -14.51 3.45
C GLU A 17 -0.74 -15.05 2.86
N ALA A 18 0.26 -14.19 2.75
CA ALA A 18 1.57 -14.64 2.32
C ALA A 18 2.15 -15.58 3.38
N PRO A 19 2.96 -16.59 3.00
CA PRO A 19 3.67 -17.43 3.97
C PRO A 19 4.64 -16.65 4.89
N LEU A 20 4.84 -15.34 4.64
CA LEU A 20 5.96 -14.52 5.10
C LEU A 20 5.50 -13.19 5.77
N GLY A 21 4.31 -13.13 6.36
CA GLY A 21 3.93 -12.08 7.32
C GLY A 21 3.36 -10.76 6.74
N TYR A 22 2.98 -10.72 5.47
CA TYR A 22 2.13 -9.66 4.91
C TYR A 22 0.78 -10.22 4.46
N SER A 23 -0.26 -9.40 4.60
CA SER A 23 -1.61 -9.76 4.16
C SER A 23 -2.01 -8.95 2.94
N ILE A 24 -2.52 -9.67 1.94
CA ILE A 24 -3.21 -9.07 0.80
C ILE A 24 -4.71 -9.34 0.99
N GLU A 25 -5.46 -8.27 1.20
CA GLU A 25 -6.92 -8.35 1.30
C GLU A 25 -7.55 -7.71 0.06
N ASP A 26 -8.30 -8.50 -0.71
CA ASP A 26 -9.24 -7.94 -1.69
C ASP A 26 -10.47 -7.38 -0.94
N ILE A 27 -10.65 -6.06 -1.00
CA ILE A 27 -11.73 -5.35 -0.32
C ILE A 27 -12.86 -4.93 -1.28
N SER A 28 -12.99 -5.57 -2.44
CA SER A 28 -14.00 -5.26 -3.48
C SER A 28 -15.46 -5.12 -2.98
N PHE A 29 -15.78 -5.64 -1.79
CA PHE A 29 -17.12 -5.61 -1.20
C PHE A 29 -17.39 -4.49 -0.17
N LEU A 30 -16.37 -3.74 0.30
CA LEU A 30 -16.51 -2.85 1.46
C LEU A 30 -16.70 -1.36 1.14
N THR A 31 -16.69 -0.95 -0.14
CA THR A 31 -16.85 0.46 -0.50
C THR A 31 -17.79 0.65 -1.68
N SER A 32 -18.84 1.45 -1.52
CA SER A 32 -19.66 1.95 -2.65
C SER A 32 -18.90 2.88 -3.59
N CYS A 33 -17.64 3.20 -3.27
CA CYS A 33 -16.71 3.91 -4.15
C CYS A 33 -15.82 2.90 -4.89
N THR A 34 -16.17 2.62 -6.13
CA THR A 34 -15.54 1.69 -7.07
C THR A 34 -14.17 2.13 -7.63
N THR A 35 -13.41 2.95 -6.88
CA THR A 35 -12.13 3.51 -7.36
C THR A 35 -11.13 3.77 -6.23
N LEU A 36 -11.00 2.86 -5.25
CA LEU A 36 -9.99 3.00 -4.21
C LEU A 36 -8.96 1.87 -4.30
N ILE A 37 -7.81 2.15 -4.92
CA ILE A 37 -6.60 1.39 -4.62
C ILE A 37 -6.20 1.82 -3.21
N ARG A 38 -6.42 0.96 -2.22
CA ARG A 38 -6.07 1.24 -0.84
C ARG A 38 -4.79 0.49 -0.50
N HIS A 39 -3.65 1.11 -0.78
CA HIS A 39 -2.38 0.51 -0.46
C HIS A 39 -1.86 1.06 0.89
N ILE A 40 -1.58 0.14 1.83
CA ILE A 40 -1.16 0.46 3.20
C ILE A 40 0.17 -0.27 3.48
N CYS A 41 1.29 0.32 3.08
CA CYS A 41 2.61 -0.23 3.42
C CYS A 41 3.02 0.21 4.85
N SER A 42 2.74 -0.61 5.87
CA SER A 42 2.98 -0.24 7.28
C SER A 42 4.37 -0.67 7.80
N LEU A 43 5.40 0.11 7.49
CA LEU A 43 6.76 -0.16 7.96
C LEU A 43 6.92 0.11 9.47
N HIS A 44 7.12 -0.92 10.31
CA HIS A 44 7.49 -0.71 11.73
C HIS A 44 8.97 -1.01 11.94
N GLY A 45 9.75 -0.02 12.39
CA GLY A 45 11.15 -0.22 12.75
C GLY A 45 11.34 -0.76 14.16
N SER A 46 12.53 -1.33 14.40
CA SER A 46 12.92 -2.02 15.63
C SER A 46 13.68 -1.17 16.66
N HIS A 47 13.91 0.13 16.43
CA HIS A 47 14.62 0.98 17.39
C HIS A 47 13.98 2.37 17.57
N PRO A 48 13.24 2.62 18.66
CA PRO A 48 12.61 3.91 18.93
C PRO A 48 13.57 5.04 19.35
N GLU A 49 14.85 4.73 19.62
CA GLU A 49 15.76 5.62 20.34
C GLU A 49 16.61 6.54 19.45
N ILE A 50 16.71 6.29 18.14
CA ILE A 50 17.69 6.98 17.27
C ILE A 50 17.14 8.24 16.56
N LEU A 51 15.80 8.44 16.49
CA LEU A 51 15.20 9.52 15.68
C LEU A 51 14.22 10.45 16.43
N GLN A 52 14.40 10.69 17.74
CA GLN A 52 13.46 11.49 18.56
C GLN A 52 11.99 11.02 18.42
N GLY A 53 11.77 9.75 18.07
CA GLY A 53 10.44 9.21 17.76
C GLY A 53 9.76 9.74 16.49
N ARG A 54 10.45 10.51 15.63
CA ARG A 54 9.89 11.00 14.35
C ARG A 54 9.83 9.93 13.27
N GLY A 55 10.73 8.95 13.28
CA GLY A 55 10.74 7.83 12.33
C GLY A 55 10.64 8.29 10.87
N LEU A 56 9.71 7.73 10.08
CA LEU A 56 9.47 8.11 8.68
C LEU A 56 9.10 9.60 8.50
N ARG A 57 8.64 10.30 9.54
CA ARG A 57 8.40 11.76 9.51
C ARG A 57 9.68 12.59 9.55
N SER A 58 10.85 11.95 9.61
CA SER A 58 12.15 12.59 9.38
C SER A 58 12.51 12.72 7.89
N LEU A 59 11.80 11.99 7.01
CA LEU A 59 12.01 12.09 5.57
C LEU A 59 11.65 13.49 5.07
N SER A 60 12.54 14.06 4.26
CA SER A 60 12.32 15.36 3.64
C SER A 60 11.23 15.29 2.57
N LYS A 61 10.66 16.46 2.21
CA LYS A 61 9.71 16.55 1.10
C LYS A 61 10.33 16.10 -0.24
N SER A 62 11.64 16.20 -0.42
CA SER A 62 12.32 15.67 -1.62
C SER A 62 12.36 14.15 -1.61
N GLN A 63 12.73 13.52 -0.49
CA GLN A 63 12.72 12.06 -0.35
C GLN A 63 11.31 11.48 -0.53
N LEU A 64 10.28 12.16 0.00
CA LEU A 64 8.89 11.77 -0.24
C LEU A 64 8.49 11.90 -1.71
N ARG A 65 8.99 12.90 -2.44
CA ARG A 65 8.77 13.01 -3.89
C ARG A 65 9.48 11.91 -4.66
N GLU A 66 10.67 11.52 -4.24
CA GLU A 66 11.39 10.39 -4.84
C GLU A 66 10.54 9.12 -4.69
N ILE A 67 10.00 8.81 -3.50
CA ILE A 67 9.08 7.68 -3.27
C ILE A 67 7.89 7.69 -4.25
N LEU A 68 7.33 8.87 -4.52
CA LEU A 68 6.14 9.04 -5.34
C LEU A 68 6.43 9.05 -6.84
N GLY A 69 7.68 9.30 -7.25
CA GLY A 69 8.10 9.41 -8.65
C GLY A 69 7.79 8.17 -9.48
N PRO A 70 8.19 6.95 -9.07
CA PRO A 70 7.87 5.70 -9.78
C PRO A 70 6.36 5.43 -9.89
N ALA A 71 5.58 5.97 -8.96
CA ALA A 71 4.11 5.90 -8.98
C ALA A 71 3.50 7.07 -9.77
N GLU A 72 4.28 7.93 -10.42
CA GLU A 72 3.81 9.08 -11.21
C GLU A 72 2.91 10.04 -10.38
N CYS A 73 3.14 10.09 -9.07
CA CYS A 73 2.38 10.92 -8.14
C CYS A 73 3.14 12.21 -7.82
N THR A 74 2.41 13.33 -7.71
CA THR A 74 2.99 14.63 -7.34
C THR A 74 2.32 15.19 -6.09
N ILE A 75 3.10 15.79 -5.19
CA ILE A 75 2.58 16.47 -4.00
C ILE A 75 2.04 17.84 -4.40
N VAL A 76 0.75 18.05 -4.19
CA VAL A 76 0.04 19.31 -4.46
C VAL A 76 0.01 20.18 -3.21
N ASP A 77 -0.31 19.59 -2.05
CA ASP A 77 -0.44 20.31 -0.79
C ASP A 77 -0.03 19.43 0.41
N SER A 78 0.16 20.04 1.57
CA SER A 78 0.59 19.37 2.80
C SER A 78 -0.02 19.99 4.04
N LEU A 79 -0.43 19.13 4.98
CA LEU A 79 -0.91 19.49 6.31
C LEU A 79 -0.26 18.57 7.36
N SER A 80 0.28 19.13 8.43
CA SER A 80 0.97 18.39 9.48
C SER A 80 0.38 18.68 10.87
N ASN A 81 0.38 17.67 11.73
CA ASN A 81 0.10 17.81 13.16
C ASN A 81 1.09 16.98 14.00
N GLU A 82 0.85 16.84 15.29
CA GLU A 82 1.75 16.10 16.20
C GLU A 82 1.88 14.61 15.86
N LEU A 83 0.91 14.00 15.18
CA LEU A 83 0.85 12.56 14.93
C LEU A 83 1.18 12.17 13.48
N VAL A 84 0.81 13.00 12.50
CA VAL A 84 0.85 12.64 11.08
C VAL A 84 1.20 13.83 10.20
N ASP A 85 1.99 13.56 9.15
CA ASP A 85 2.14 14.45 7.99
C ASP A 85 1.25 13.92 6.86
N SER A 86 0.31 14.75 6.42
CA SER A 86 -0.66 14.42 5.38
C SER A 86 -0.37 15.22 4.12
N TYR A 87 -0.44 14.58 2.97
CA TYR A 87 -0.15 15.19 1.68
C TYR A 87 -1.29 14.90 0.71
N VAL A 88 -1.78 15.97 0.07
CA VAL A 88 -2.67 15.88 -1.09
C VAL A 88 -1.78 15.64 -2.30
N LEU A 89 -2.10 14.61 -3.07
CA LEU A 89 -1.44 14.32 -4.33
C LEU A 89 -2.41 14.61 -5.49
N SER A 90 -1.90 14.74 -6.72
CA SER A 90 -2.69 15.08 -7.91
C SER A 90 -4.00 14.28 -8.03
N GLU A 91 -3.98 12.98 -7.76
CA GLU A 91 -5.14 12.07 -7.82
C GLU A 91 -5.12 11.07 -6.65
N SER A 92 -4.52 11.44 -5.52
CA SER A 92 -4.12 10.47 -4.48
C SER A 92 -3.91 11.15 -3.12
N SER A 93 -3.62 10.37 -2.08
CA SER A 93 -3.26 10.89 -0.75
C SER A 93 -2.13 10.08 -0.14
N LEU A 94 -1.25 10.77 0.60
CA LEU A 94 -0.15 10.19 1.36
C LEU A 94 -0.26 10.60 2.82
N PHE A 95 -0.11 9.64 3.74
CA PHE A 95 -0.07 9.87 5.19
C PHE A 95 1.20 9.24 5.76
N VAL A 96 2.00 10.04 6.47
CA VAL A 96 3.27 9.63 7.07
C VAL A 96 3.17 9.76 8.59
N TYR A 97 3.22 8.62 9.26
CA TYR A 97 3.38 8.48 10.72
C TYR A 97 4.81 8.06 11.02
N PRO A 98 5.28 8.11 12.28
CA PRO A 98 6.63 7.69 12.60
C PRO A 98 6.99 6.27 12.14
N TYR A 99 6.06 5.33 12.25
CA TYR A 99 6.30 3.92 11.93
C TYR A 99 5.20 3.36 11.01
N LYS A 100 4.68 4.20 10.10
CA LYS A 100 3.68 3.79 9.12
C LYS A 100 3.61 4.81 7.99
N ILE A 101 3.61 4.33 6.75
CA ILE A 101 3.32 5.15 5.58
C ILE A 101 2.08 4.59 4.86
N ILE A 102 1.16 5.45 4.46
CA ILE A 102 -0.06 5.05 3.74
C ILE A 102 -0.11 5.85 2.46
N ILE A 103 -0.23 5.18 1.32
CA ILE A 103 -0.38 5.84 0.01
C ILE A 103 -1.64 5.28 -0.62
N ARG A 104 -2.66 6.11 -0.77
CA ARG A 104 -3.90 5.74 -1.46
C ARG A 104 -3.93 6.41 -2.80
N THR A 105 -4.16 5.61 -3.83
CA THR A 105 -4.15 6.09 -5.21
C THR A 105 -5.43 5.70 -5.93
N CYS A 106 -5.68 6.33 -7.07
CA CYS A 106 -6.74 5.95 -7.99
C CYS A 106 -6.18 5.88 -9.42
N GLY A 107 -7.05 5.56 -10.38
CA GLY A 107 -6.68 5.56 -11.80
C GLY A 107 -5.71 4.45 -12.20
N THR A 108 -4.71 4.80 -13.01
CA THR A 108 -3.71 3.89 -13.60
C THR A 108 -2.34 3.99 -12.93
N THR A 109 -2.31 4.55 -11.72
CA THR A 109 -1.10 4.79 -10.93
C THR A 109 -0.35 3.49 -10.65
N LYS A 110 0.97 3.44 -10.91
CA LYS A 110 1.81 2.24 -10.77
C LYS A 110 2.39 2.08 -9.37
N LEU A 111 1.51 2.02 -8.37
CA LEU A 111 1.90 2.22 -6.98
C LEU A 111 2.93 1.20 -6.45
N LEU A 112 2.87 -0.06 -6.89
CA LEU A 112 3.84 -1.07 -6.44
C LEU A 112 5.28 -0.74 -6.89
N LEU A 113 5.46 0.08 -7.93
CA LEU A 113 6.80 0.55 -8.34
C LEU A 113 7.43 1.51 -7.33
N SER A 114 6.66 2.07 -6.39
CA SER A 114 7.19 2.85 -5.26
C SER A 114 7.85 1.99 -4.18
N ILE A 115 7.63 0.67 -4.18
CA ILE A 115 8.09 -0.22 -3.10
C ILE A 115 9.60 -0.16 -2.88
N PRO A 116 10.46 -0.39 -3.89
CA PRO A 116 11.90 -0.47 -3.69
C PRO A 116 12.47 0.76 -2.97
N LEU A 117 12.06 1.96 -3.42
CA LEU A 117 12.57 3.21 -2.88
C LEU A 117 12.07 3.54 -1.47
N LYS A 118 10.84 3.13 -1.12
CA LYS A 118 10.38 3.22 0.28
C LYS A 118 11.24 2.36 1.20
N LEU A 119 11.61 1.15 0.76
CA LEU A 119 12.44 0.24 1.55
C LEU A 119 13.84 0.79 1.73
N GLU A 120 14.42 1.31 0.64
CA GLU A 120 15.72 1.98 0.66
C GLU A 120 15.75 3.15 1.66
N LEU A 121 14.77 4.06 1.59
CA LEU A 121 14.71 5.22 2.47
C LEU A 121 14.39 4.85 3.92
N ALA A 122 13.55 3.84 4.16
CA ALA A 122 13.31 3.33 5.51
C ALA A 122 14.59 2.73 6.12
N ASN A 123 15.33 1.95 5.33
CA ASN A 123 16.61 1.39 5.76
C ASN A 123 17.66 2.47 6.04
N ALA A 124 17.70 3.54 5.21
CA ALA A 124 18.59 4.67 5.40
C ALA A 124 18.37 5.40 6.74
N ILE A 125 17.16 5.30 7.31
CA ILE A 125 16.83 5.84 8.63
C ILE A 125 16.71 4.72 9.70
N SER A 126 17.35 3.57 9.47
CA SER A 126 17.41 2.43 10.40
C SER A 126 16.05 1.86 10.80
N LEU A 127 15.06 1.94 9.91
CA LEU A 127 13.77 1.27 10.07
C LEU A 127 13.72 0.03 9.17
N SER A 128 13.37 -1.10 9.76
CA SER A 128 13.02 -2.32 9.03
C SER A 128 11.51 -2.37 8.74
N VAL A 129 11.12 -3.25 7.82
CA VAL A 129 9.71 -3.56 7.58
C VAL A 129 9.26 -4.62 8.58
N ARG A 130 8.11 -4.41 9.21
CA ARG A 130 7.48 -5.42 10.08
C ARG A 130 6.26 -6.08 9.45
N SER A 131 5.48 -5.30 8.72
CA SER A 131 4.31 -5.81 8.02
C SER A 131 3.99 -4.96 6.81
N VAL A 132 3.38 -5.58 5.81
CA VAL A 132 2.88 -4.90 4.62
C VAL A 132 1.42 -5.28 4.47
N LYS A 133 0.58 -4.30 4.10
CA LYS A 133 -0.81 -4.56 3.74
C LYS A 133 -1.11 -3.96 2.38
N TYR A 134 -1.33 -4.81 1.40
CA TYR A 134 -1.77 -4.38 0.08
C TYR A 134 -3.25 -4.71 -0.08
N THR A 135 -4.06 -3.74 -0.48
CA THR A 135 -5.46 -4.00 -0.84
C THR A 135 -5.76 -3.32 -2.17
N CYS A 136 -6.27 -4.11 -3.11
CA CYS A 136 -6.79 -3.64 -4.39
C CYS A 136 -8.26 -4.03 -4.47
N GLY A 137 -9.11 -3.07 -4.85
CA GLY A 137 -10.49 -3.36 -5.22
C GLY A 137 -10.61 -3.70 -6.70
N SER A 138 -11.82 -4.05 -7.14
CA SER A 138 -12.12 -4.29 -8.56
C SER A 138 -12.08 -2.99 -9.38
N PHE A 139 -11.42 -3.01 -10.54
CA PHE A 139 -11.38 -1.89 -11.47
C PHE A 139 -12.61 -1.88 -12.39
N ILE A 140 -13.23 -0.71 -12.58
CA ILE A 140 -14.30 -0.52 -13.58
C ILE A 140 -13.76 -0.77 -15.01
N PHE A 141 -12.52 -0.37 -15.27
CA PHE A 141 -11.83 -0.53 -16.56
C PHE A 141 -10.50 -1.26 -16.38
N ALA A 142 -10.54 -2.54 -15.99
CA ALA A 142 -9.35 -3.34 -15.75
C ALA A 142 -8.38 -3.37 -16.96
N GLY A 143 -8.90 -3.35 -18.19
CA GLY A 143 -8.08 -3.32 -19.42
C GLY A 143 -7.27 -2.03 -19.63
N ALA A 144 -7.55 -0.96 -18.89
CA ALA A 144 -6.77 0.28 -18.92
C ALA A 144 -5.58 0.26 -17.95
N GLN A 145 -5.51 -0.72 -17.04
CA GLN A 145 -4.39 -0.84 -16.11
C GLN A 145 -3.12 -1.23 -16.87
N THR A 146 -1.99 -0.74 -16.39
CA THR A 146 -0.67 -1.08 -16.92
C THR A 146 0.10 -1.90 -15.88
N PHE A 147 1.20 -2.52 -16.27
CA PHE A 147 2.09 -3.20 -15.31
C PHE A 147 2.44 -2.24 -14.16
N PRO A 148 2.34 -2.65 -12.88
CA PRO A 148 2.13 -4.02 -12.40
C PRO A 148 0.69 -4.40 -12.03
N HIS A 149 -0.32 -3.65 -12.49
CA HIS A 149 -1.73 -3.77 -12.07
C HIS A 149 -2.65 -4.42 -13.10
N ARG A 150 -2.10 -5.13 -14.11
CA ARG A 150 -2.94 -5.78 -15.14
C ARG A 150 -3.65 -7.02 -14.62
N SER A 151 -3.09 -7.66 -13.60
CA SER A 151 -3.68 -8.83 -12.97
C SER A 151 -3.18 -8.98 -11.54
N PHE A 152 -3.97 -9.64 -10.70
CA PHE A 152 -3.59 -10.01 -9.34
C PHE A 152 -2.26 -10.79 -9.28
N TYR A 153 -1.97 -11.62 -10.28
CA TYR A 153 -0.73 -12.39 -10.34
C TYR A 153 0.51 -11.50 -10.51
N GLU A 154 0.42 -10.44 -11.31
CA GLU A 154 1.51 -9.45 -11.43
C GLU A 154 1.73 -8.71 -10.11
N GLU A 155 0.64 -8.34 -9.43
CA GLU A 155 0.70 -7.65 -8.15
C GLU A 155 1.37 -8.51 -7.08
N VAL A 156 0.98 -9.79 -6.98
CA VAL A 156 1.62 -10.77 -6.09
C VAL A 156 3.09 -10.96 -6.45
N ALA A 157 3.44 -11.14 -7.73
CA ALA A 157 4.83 -11.33 -8.14
C ALA A 157 5.72 -10.14 -7.76
N VAL A 158 5.22 -8.91 -7.90
CA VAL A 158 5.94 -7.71 -7.46
C VAL A 158 6.08 -7.69 -5.94
N LEU A 159 5.01 -7.96 -5.19
CA LEU A 159 5.05 -8.00 -3.73
C LEU A 159 6.02 -9.06 -3.21
N ASP A 160 5.94 -10.29 -3.71
CA ASP A 160 6.82 -11.40 -3.36
C ASP A 160 8.28 -11.03 -3.67
N SER A 161 8.58 -10.45 -4.84
CA SER A 161 9.95 -10.06 -5.18
C SER A 161 10.57 -9.01 -4.24
N ASN A 162 9.75 -8.18 -3.60
CA ASN A 162 10.21 -7.13 -2.68
C ASN A 162 10.22 -7.59 -1.21
N PHE A 163 9.40 -8.57 -0.85
CA PHE A 163 9.13 -8.93 0.54
C PHE A 163 9.41 -10.40 0.88
N ALA A 164 9.84 -11.22 -0.08
CA ALA A 164 10.12 -12.65 0.15
C ALA A 164 11.22 -12.91 1.20
N SER A 165 12.07 -11.94 1.49
CA SER A 165 13.14 -12.05 2.50
C SER A 165 12.79 -11.38 3.83
N LEU A 166 11.55 -10.90 4.02
CA LEU A 166 11.09 -10.37 5.32
C LEU A 166 10.74 -11.53 6.26
N VAL A 167 11.75 -12.28 6.70
CA VAL A 167 11.66 -13.26 7.80
C VAL A 167 12.92 -13.17 8.65
#